data_AF-A0A7U6J698-F1
#
_entry.id   AF-A0A7U6J698-F1
#
_cell.length_a   1.000
_cell.length_b   1.000
_cell.length_c   1.000
_cell.angle_alpha   90.00
_cell.angle_beta   90.00
_cell.angle_gamma   90.00
#
_symmetry.space_group_name_H-M   'P 1'
#
loop_
_entity.id
_entity.type
_entity.pdbx_description
1 polymer ?
#
loop_
_entity_poly.entity_id
_entity_poly.type
_entity_poly.pdbx_seq_one_letter_code
_entity_poly.pdbx_strand_id
1 'polypeptide(L)'
;MSLPIKHITPKSKTIFLKRRKQIVSFYNKTNHQHMEDPNINLKSLRDTSLLHCFYSEQALGGLLVEQILGNKHLAMITFAAIEPDKCNQGIMTQIIRYAMDELAKVGCSLVGVQMNLGDDPAFWNKQGFVHSVPFMNGYALMLNGY
;
A
#
# COMPACT_ATOMS: atom_id res chain seq x y z
N MET A 1 23.04 6.36 0.01
CA MET A 1 22.39 6.69 -1.27
C MET A 1 20.91 6.41 -1.12
N SER A 2 20.02 7.34 -1.47
CA SER A 2 18.57 7.13 -1.40
C SER A 2 18.13 6.15 -2.49
N LEU A 3 17.30 5.16 -2.13
CA LEU A 3 16.71 4.24 -3.11
C LEU A 3 15.84 5.02 -4.11
N PRO A 4 15.90 4.71 -5.42
CA PRO A 4 15.01 5.31 -6.41
C PRO A 4 13.59 4.75 -6.26
N ILE A 5 12.81 5.34 -5.37
CA ILE A 5 11.39 5.04 -5.17
C ILE A 5 10.57 5.89 -6.16
N LYS A 6 9.60 5.26 -6.81
CA LYS A 6 8.70 5.88 -7.77
C LYS A 6 7.26 5.85 -7.25
N HIS A 7 6.56 6.95 -7.45
CA HIS A 7 5.13 7.10 -7.19
C HIS A 7 4.38 7.21 -8.52
N ILE A 8 3.36 6.39 -8.71
CA ILE A 8 2.47 6.44 -9.87
C ILE A 8 1.00 6.44 -9.44
N THR A 9 0.19 7.16 -10.21
CA THR A 9 -1.28 7.23 -10.06
C THR A 9 -1.95 6.70 -11.34
N PRO A 10 -3.26 6.43 -11.33
CA PRO A 10 -4.01 5.96 -12.50
C PRO A 10 -4.01 6.90 -13.70
N LYS A 11 -3.49 8.13 -13.60
CA LYS A 11 -3.24 8.99 -14.77
C LYS A 11 -2.40 8.27 -15.83
N SER A 12 -1.46 7.44 -15.41
CA SER A 12 -0.72 6.52 -16.28
C SER A 12 -1.33 5.11 -16.21
N LYS A 13 -2.54 4.94 -16.79
CA LYS A 13 -3.37 3.72 -16.66
C LYS A 13 -2.59 2.43 -16.88
N THR A 14 -1.82 2.35 -17.97
CA THR A 14 -1.08 1.13 -18.34
C THR A 14 0.00 0.77 -17.32
N ILE A 15 0.79 1.76 -16.87
CA ILE A 15 1.87 1.52 -15.92
C ILE A 15 1.31 1.19 -14.54
N PHE A 16 0.28 1.94 -14.11
CA PHE A 16 -0.41 1.70 -12.84
C PHE A 16 -0.98 0.28 -12.78
N LEU A 17 -1.76 -0.13 -13.80
CA LEU A 17 -2.36 -1.47 -13.84
C LEU A 17 -1.29 -2.57 -13.83
N LYS A 18 -0.20 -2.39 -14.58
CA LYS A 18 0.92 -3.35 -14.59
C LYS A 18 1.53 -3.51 -13.20
N ARG A 19 1.79 -2.40 -12.50
CA ARG A 19 2.41 -2.42 -11.16
C ARG A 19 1.45 -2.93 -10.09
N ARG A 20 0.19 -2.51 -10.12
CA ARG A 20 -0.84 -3.05 -9.23
C ARG A 20 -0.93 -4.57 -9.36
N LYS A 21 -1.07 -5.06 -10.60
CA LYS A 21 -1.11 -6.50 -10.89
C LYS A 21 0.09 -7.23 -10.30
N GLN A 22 1.29 -6.67 -10.47
CA GLN A 22 2.51 -7.22 -9.92
C GLN A 22 2.47 -7.30 -8.38
N ILE A 23 2.13 -6.20 -7.71
CA ILE A 23 2.09 -6.13 -6.23
C ILE A 23 1.09 -7.12 -5.67
N VAL A 24 -0.15 -7.13 -6.17
CA VAL A 24 -1.20 -8.06 -5.73
C VAL A 24 -0.80 -9.51 -6.01
N SER A 25 -0.19 -9.79 -7.17
CA SER A 25 0.28 -11.15 -7.47
C SER A 25 1.38 -11.62 -6.52
N PHE A 26 2.27 -10.72 -6.07
CA PHE A 26 3.27 -11.05 -5.05
C PHE A 26 2.62 -11.26 -3.70
N TYR A 27 1.71 -10.36 -3.32
CA TYR A 27 0.97 -10.45 -2.07
C TYR A 27 0.24 -11.79 -1.93
N ASN A 28 -0.52 -12.20 -2.96
CA ASN A 28 -1.23 -13.48 -2.97
C ASN A 28 -0.30 -14.71 -2.92
N LYS A 29 0.95 -14.57 -3.37
CA LYS A 29 1.94 -15.67 -3.27
C LYS A 29 2.50 -15.81 -1.85
N THR A 30 2.64 -14.69 -1.15
CA THR A 30 3.22 -14.65 0.20
C THR A 30 2.16 -14.81 1.29
N ASN A 31 0.91 -14.47 0.98
CA ASN A 31 -0.22 -14.61 1.89
C ASN A 31 -1.19 -15.69 1.38
N HIS A 32 -1.14 -16.88 1.98
CA HIS A 32 -2.02 -18.00 1.61
C HIS A 32 -3.42 -17.91 2.20
N GLN A 33 -3.67 -16.96 3.10
CA GLN A 33 -4.94 -16.81 3.81
C GLN A 33 -5.83 -15.71 3.21
N HIS A 34 -5.30 -14.92 2.27
CA HIS A 34 -6.02 -13.87 1.57
C HIS A 34 -5.65 -13.88 0.08
N MET A 35 -6.66 -13.85 -0.79
CA MET A 35 -6.47 -13.75 -2.23
C MET A 35 -7.35 -12.64 -2.80
N GLU A 36 -6.71 -11.77 -3.58
CA GLU A 36 -7.39 -10.68 -4.32
C GLU A 36 -7.23 -10.87 -5.84
N ASP A 37 -8.19 -10.42 -6.66
CA ASP A 37 -7.99 -10.36 -8.11
C ASP A 37 -6.92 -9.32 -8.46
N PRO A 38 -5.80 -9.72 -9.08
CA PRO A 38 -4.75 -8.78 -9.44
C PRO A 38 -5.19 -7.85 -10.59
N ASN A 39 -6.25 -8.19 -11.34
CA ASN A 39 -6.83 -7.33 -12.37
C ASN A 39 -8.01 -6.54 -11.80
N ILE A 40 -7.99 -5.22 -11.98
CA ILE A 40 -9.15 -4.38 -11.67
C ILE A 40 -9.68 -3.71 -12.93
N ASN A 41 -10.99 -3.53 -12.96
CA ASN A 41 -11.62 -2.66 -13.93
C ASN A 41 -11.61 -1.22 -13.38
N LEU A 42 -10.71 -0.36 -13.86
CA LEU A 42 -10.67 1.05 -13.43
C LEU A 42 -12.00 1.80 -13.66
N LYS A 43 -12.87 1.32 -14.57
CA LYS A 43 -14.19 1.92 -14.81
C LYS A 43 -15.17 1.69 -13.65
N SER A 44 -14.93 0.71 -12.78
CA SER A 44 -15.78 0.48 -11.60
C SER A 44 -15.42 1.37 -10.41
N LEU A 45 -14.32 2.13 -10.48
CA LEU A 45 -13.87 2.99 -9.41
C LEU A 45 -14.52 4.36 -9.51
N ARG A 46 -15.27 4.75 -8.47
CA ARG A 46 -15.97 6.05 -8.39
C ARG A 46 -15.00 7.23 -8.24
N ASP A 47 -13.86 7.01 -7.60
CA ASP A 47 -12.79 8.00 -7.45
C ASP A 47 -11.43 7.30 -7.59
N THR A 48 -10.56 7.85 -8.43
CA THR A 48 -9.20 7.31 -8.69
C THR A 48 -8.11 8.25 -8.19
N SER A 49 -8.48 9.40 -7.63
CA SER A 49 -7.55 10.42 -7.15
C SER A 49 -6.69 9.93 -5.99
N LEU A 50 -7.17 8.91 -5.27
CA LEU A 50 -6.51 8.34 -4.10
C LEU A 50 -6.06 6.90 -4.30
N LEU A 51 -5.92 6.48 -5.56
CA LEU A 51 -5.16 5.30 -5.91
C LEU A 51 -3.69 5.69 -6.10
N HIS A 52 -2.84 5.17 -5.23
CA HIS A 52 -1.41 5.39 -5.31
C HIS A 52 -0.68 4.06 -5.32
N CYS A 53 0.36 4.00 -6.14
CA CYS A 53 1.29 2.87 -6.17
C CYS A 53 2.70 3.41 -5.97
N PHE A 54 3.40 2.87 -4.98
CA PHE A 54 4.77 3.22 -4.66
C PHE A 54 5.64 1.97 -4.83
N TYR A 55 6.75 2.09 -5.56
CA TYR A 55 7.63 0.95 -5.82
C TYR A 55 9.08 1.39 -5.97
N SER A 56 10.02 0.47 -5.75
CA SER A 56 11.43 0.66 -6.05
C SER A 56 11.76 -0.01 -7.38
N GLU A 57 12.64 0.58 -8.20
CA GLU A 57 13.15 -0.12 -9.40
C GLU A 57 14.13 -1.25 -9.07
N GLN A 58 14.62 -1.30 -7.84
CA GLN A 58 15.58 -2.29 -7.37
C GLN A 58 14.93 -3.56 -6.80
N ALA A 59 13.59 -3.61 -6.75
CA ALA A 59 12.85 -4.75 -6.24
C ALA A 59 11.54 -4.94 -7.00
N LEU A 60 11.13 -6.18 -7.17
CA LEU A 60 9.76 -6.49 -7.60
C LEU A 60 8.81 -6.37 -6.40
N GLY A 61 7.68 -5.69 -6.60
CA GLY A 61 6.69 -5.41 -5.56
C GLY A 61 6.55 -3.91 -5.29
N GLY A 62 6.00 -3.57 -4.13
CA GLY A 62 5.67 -2.20 -3.74
C GLY A 62 4.51 -2.13 -2.75
N LEU A 63 3.99 -0.92 -2.64
CA LEU A 63 2.90 -0.52 -1.76
C LEU A 63 1.74 0.00 -2.61
N LEU A 64 0.53 -0.49 -2.34
CA LEU A 64 -0.71 0.02 -2.90
C LEU A 64 -1.51 0.72 -1.81
N VAL A 65 -1.98 1.92 -2.15
CA VAL A 65 -2.85 2.72 -1.33
C VAL A 65 -4.15 2.93 -2.09
N GLU A 66 -5.25 2.57 -1.47
CA GLU A 66 -6.59 2.66 -2.04
C GLU A 66 -7.52 3.33 -1.03
N GLN A 67 -8.41 4.20 -1.51
CA GLN A 67 -9.36 4.90 -0.63
C GLN A 67 -10.66 4.10 -0.53
N ILE A 68 -10.99 3.64 0.67
CA ILE A 68 -12.16 2.79 0.88
C ILE A 68 -13.39 3.61 1.36
N LEU A 69 -13.20 4.82 1.91
CA LEU A 69 -14.27 5.55 2.62
C LEU A 69 -14.67 6.92 2.03
N GLY A 70 -14.17 7.29 0.85
CA GLY A 70 -14.48 8.59 0.22
C GLY A 70 -14.03 9.83 1.03
N ASN A 71 -13.29 9.64 2.12
CA ASN A 71 -12.70 10.71 2.92
C ASN A 71 -11.30 11.06 2.40
N LYS A 72 -11.13 12.27 1.86
CA LYS A 72 -9.85 12.72 1.27
C LYS A 72 -8.69 12.88 2.26
N HIS A 73 -8.99 12.87 3.56
CA HIS A 73 -8.00 12.99 4.62
C HIS A 73 -7.52 11.63 5.15
N LEU A 74 -8.12 10.54 4.68
CA LEU A 74 -7.80 9.18 5.08
C LEU A 74 -7.39 8.34 3.86
N ALA A 75 -6.18 7.81 3.92
CA ALA A 75 -5.67 6.83 2.96
C ALA A 75 -5.53 5.46 3.63
N MET A 76 -5.79 4.38 2.88
CA MET A 76 -5.61 3.01 3.37
C MET A 76 -4.57 2.30 2.51
N ILE A 77 -3.52 1.79 3.13
CA ILE A 77 -2.63 0.81 2.51
C ILE A 77 -3.40 -0.52 2.46
N THR A 78 -3.64 -1.03 1.27
CA THR A 78 -4.37 -2.30 1.08
C THR A 78 -3.44 -3.47 0.79
N PHE A 79 -2.32 -3.21 0.11
CA PHE A 79 -1.32 -4.24 -0.18
C PHE A 79 0.09 -3.71 -0.02
N ALA A 80 0.93 -4.50 0.64
CA ALA A 80 2.37 -4.30 0.68
C ALA A 80 3.05 -5.65 0.45
N ALA A 81 3.79 -5.77 -0.64
CA ALA A 81 4.51 -7.00 -0.94
C ALA A 81 5.82 -6.66 -1.64
N ILE A 82 6.85 -7.43 -1.36
CA ILE A 82 8.15 -7.33 -2.02
C ILE A 82 8.66 -8.75 -2.27
N GLU A 83 9.46 -8.93 -3.32
CA GLU A 83 10.05 -10.23 -3.61
C GLU A 83 10.90 -10.74 -2.43
N PRO A 84 10.88 -12.06 -2.14
CA PRO A 84 11.50 -12.62 -0.94
C PRO A 84 12.98 -12.27 -0.77
N ASP A 85 13.75 -12.25 -1.86
CA ASP A 85 15.19 -11.96 -1.83
C ASP A 85 15.52 -10.53 -1.40
N LYS A 86 14.53 -9.64 -1.42
CA LYS A 86 14.63 -8.23 -1.03
C LYS A 86 14.02 -7.95 0.34
N CYS A 87 13.42 -8.96 0.99
CA CYS A 87 12.96 -8.85 2.36
C CYS A 87 14.14 -8.54 3.30
N ASN A 88 13.85 -7.86 4.42
CA ASN A 88 14.83 -7.45 5.44
C ASN A 88 15.95 -6.51 4.97
N GLN A 89 15.93 -6.03 3.71
CA GLN A 89 16.86 -5.02 3.21
C GLN A 89 16.40 -3.56 3.48
N GLY A 90 15.31 -3.39 4.25
CA GLY A 90 14.74 -2.08 4.57
C GLY A 90 14.06 -1.37 3.39
N ILE A 91 13.93 -2.02 2.23
CA ILE A 91 13.32 -1.42 1.03
C ILE A 91 11.86 -1.05 1.27
N MET A 92 11.07 -1.96 1.85
CA MET A 92 9.65 -1.67 2.16
C MET A 92 9.50 -0.52 3.16
N THR A 93 10.34 -0.46 4.20
CA THR A 93 10.36 0.67 5.14
C THR A 93 10.63 2.00 4.44
N GLN A 94 11.56 2.03 3.47
CA GLN A 94 11.82 3.25 2.70
C GLN A 94 10.64 3.61 1.78
N ILE A 95 10.00 2.62 1.15
CA ILE A 95 8.78 2.82 0.34
C ILE A 95 7.65 3.40 1.20
N ILE A 96 7.42 2.86 2.40
CA ILE A 96 6.38 3.34 3.32
C ILE A 96 6.65 4.78 3.73
N ARG A 97 7.87 5.13 4.14
CA ARG A 97 8.24 6.51 4.50
C ARG A 97 7.99 7.49 3.35
N TYR A 98 8.48 7.14 2.16
CA TYR A 98 8.26 7.95 0.96
C TYR A 98 6.77 8.09 0.63
N ALA A 99 5.99 7.02 0.79
CA ALA A 99 4.54 7.07 0.60
C ALA A 99 3.85 8.01 1.59
N MET A 100 4.26 8.02 2.87
CA MET A 100 3.68 8.92 3.86
C MET A 100 3.97 10.38 3.51
N ASP A 101 5.20 10.70 3.10
CA ASP A 101 5.58 12.06 2.67
C ASP A 101 4.74 12.52 1.46
N GLU A 102 4.52 11.64 0.48
CA GLU A 102 3.71 11.95 -0.71
C GLU A 102 2.21 12.11 -0.37
N LEU A 103 1.68 11.30 0.54
CA LEU A 103 0.29 11.39 0.99
C LEU A 103 0.04 12.66 1.81
N ALA A 104 1.00 13.06 2.65
CA ALA A 104 0.94 14.32 3.40
C ALA A 104 0.85 15.54 2.46
N LYS A 105 1.63 15.56 1.36
CA LYS A 105 1.61 16.64 0.37
C LYS A 105 0.25 16.83 -0.31
N VAL A 106 -0.55 15.77 -0.40
CA VAL A 106 -1.91 15.83 -0.98
C VAL A 106 -3.00 16.03 0.08
N GLY A 107 -2.62 16.35 1.33
CA GLY A 107 -3.54 16.70 2.41
C GLY A 107 -4.14 15.51 3.16
N CYS A 108 -3.54 14.32 3.02
CA CYS A 108 -3.92 13.16 3.81
C CYS A 108 -3.35 13.29 5.23
N SER A 109 -4.20 13.36 6.25
CA SER A 109 -3.79 13.53 7.64
C SER A 109 -3.77 12.23 8.44
N LEU A 110 -4.34 11.17 7.88
CA LEU A 110 -4.47 9.87 8.52
C LEU A 110 -4.18 8.76 7.51
N VAL A 111 -3.27 7.86 7.84
CA VAL A 111 -3.04 6.65 7.03
C VAL A 111 -3.30 5.42 7.88
N GLY A 112 -4.11 4.53 7.34
CA GLY A 112 -4.30 3.19 7.87
C GLY A 112 -3.58 2.15 7.02
N VAL A 113 -3.33 0.99 7.60
CA VAL A 113 -3.06 -0.24 6.87
C VAL A 113 -4.15 -1.24 7.17
N GLN A 114 -4.78 -1.78 6.13
CA GLN A 114 -5.69 -2.90 6.27
C GLN A 114 -4.88 -4.15 6.60
N MET A 115 -5.15 -4.75 7.75
CA MET A 115 -4.50 -6.00 8.16
C MET A 115 -5.34 -7.17 7.68
N ASN A 116 -4.87 -7.88 6.67
CA ASN A 116 -5.49 -9.13 6.25
C ASN A 116 -4.93 -10.29 7.11
N LEU A 117 -5.66 -11.42 7.10
CA LEU A 117 -5.18 -12.65 7.72
C LEU A 117 -3.83 -13.03 7.13
N GLY A 118 -2.82 -13.29 7.97
CA GLY A 118 -1.47 -13.66 7.54
C GLY A 118 -0.48 -12.49 7.45
N ASP A 119 -0.94 -11.23 7.54
CA ASP A 119 -0.02 -10.09 7.63
C ASP A 119 0.69 -10.06 8.99
N ASP A 120 1.94 -9.56 9.01
CA ASP A 120 2.73 -9.41 10.24
C ASP A 120 2.46 -8.05 10.92
N PRO A 121 1.67 -7.98 12.01
CA PRO A 121 1.42 -6.73 12.72
C PRO A 121 2.71 -6.16 13.35
N ALA A 122 3.69 -7.00 13.69
CA ALA A 122 4.93 -6.52 14.31
C ALA A 122 5.76 -5.68 13.33
N PHE A 123 5.74 -6.01 12.04
CA PHE A 123 6.35 -5.20 11.00
C PHE A 123 5.72 -3.80 10.93
N TRP A 124 4.38 -3.72 10.92
CA TRP A 124 3.63 -2.46 10.83
C TRP A 124 3.74 -1.60 12.08
N ASN A 125 3.70 -2.22 13.26
CA ASN A 125 3.94 -1.54 14.54
C ASN A 125 5.32 -0.85 14.56
N LYS A 126 6.37 -1.49 14.00
CA LYS A 126 7.71 -0.88 13.87
C LYS A 126 7.75 0.33 12.94
N GLN A 127 6.79 0.46 12.02
CA GLN A 127 6.65 1.65 11.16
C GLN A 127 5.77 2.74 11.81
N GLY A 128 5.21 2.48 13.00
CA GLY A 128 4.38 3.44 13.75
C GLY A 128 2.87 3.21 13.65
N PHE A 129 2.40 2.22 12.88
CA PHE A 129 0.97 1.90 12.80
C PHE A 129 0.55 1.09 14.02
N VAL A 130 -0.09 1.72 15.01
CA VAL A 130 -0.31 1.10 16.34
C VAL A 130 -1.75 1.09 16.80
N HIS A 131 -2.60 1.97 16.25
CA HIS A 131 -3.99 2.06 16.70
C HIS A 131 -4.86 1.09 15.91
N SER A 132 -5.29 0.01 16.56
CA SER A 132 -6.20 -0.97 15.94
C SER A 132 -7.64 -0.45 15.91
N VAL A 133 -8.23 -0.42 14.72
CA VAL A 133 -9.63 -0.04 14.50
C VAL A 133 -10.32 -1.17 13.74
N PRO A 134 -11.48 -1.68 14.21
CA PRO A 134 -12.25 -2.67 13.45
C PRO A 134 -12.56 -2.17 12.04
N PHE A 135 -12.38 -3.03 11.05
CA PHE A 135 -12.60 -2.72 9.65
C PHE A 135 -13.35 -3.88 8.98
N MET A 136 -14.03 -3.66 7.84
CA MET A 136 -14.83 -4.70 7.20
C MET A 136 -14.00 -5.98 7.01
N ASN A 137 -14.44 -7.08 7.64
CA ASN A 137 -13.78 -8.40 7.65
C ASN A 137 -12.36 -8.45 8.26
N GLY A 138 -12.00 -7.50 9.14
CA GLY A 138 -10.71 -7.49 9.80
C GLY A 138 -10.50 -6.29 10.71
N TYR A 139 -9.29 -5.74 10.72
CA TYR A 139 -8.95 -4.51 11.42
C TYR A 139 -7.93 -3.72 10.60
N ALA A 140 -7.86 -2.42 10.85
CA ALA A 140 -6.81 -1.55 10.33
C ALA A 140 -5.90 -1.11 11.47
N LEU A 141 -4.60 -1.01 11.21
CA LEU A 141 -3.69 -0.28 12.09
C LEU A 141 -3.52 1.14 11.57
N MET A 142 -3.69 2.12 12.44
CA MET A 142 -3.66 3.53 12.08
C MET A 142 -2.38 4.21 12.58
N LEU A 143 -1.87 5.13 11.76
CA LEU A 143 -0.80 6.06 12.08
C LEU A 143 -1.41 7.46 12.20
N ASN A 144 -1.46 8.01 13.42
CA ASN A 144 -1.98 9.36 13.69
C ASN A 144 -0.87 10.39 13.56
N GLY A 145 -0.99 11.31 12.60
CA GLY A 145 -0.12 12.47 12.48
C GLY A 145 1.30 12.12 12.08
N TYR A 146 1.74 12.66 10.96
CA TYR A 146 3.14 12.70 10.52
C TYR A 146 3.51 14.14 10.23
#